data_AF-A0AAD1KNP4-F1
#
_entry.id   AF-A0AAD1KNP4-F1
#
_cell.length_a   1.000
_cell.length_b   1.000
_cell.length_c   1.000
_cell.angle_alpha   90.00
_cell.angle_beta   90.00
_cell.angle_gamma   90.00
#
_symmetry.space_group_name_H-M   'P 1'
#
loop_
_entity.id
_entity.type
_entity.pdbx_description
1 polymer ?
#
loop_
_entity_poly.entity_id
_entity_poly.type
_entity_poly.pdbx_seq_one_letter_code
_entity_poly.pdbx_strand_id
1 'polypeptide(L)' 'MSKCDLCYDYRSEGKEPACVAACPSRALDWGPIDKLRSKYGDENAIAPLPDPSVTKPHLVIAAHRDAQSMG' A
#
# COMPACT_ATOMS: atom_id res chain seq x y z
N MET A 1 14.37 -12.08 -13.39
CA MET A 1 13.15 -11.91 -12.56
C MET A 1 13.21 -10.52 -11.94
N SER A 2 12.32 -9.61 -12.34
CA SER A 2 12.19 -8.25 -11.78
C SER A 2 10.88 -8.15 -11.00
N LYS A 3 10.87 -7.38 -9.92
CA LYS A 3 9.68 -7.06 -9.11
C LYS A 3 9.79 -5.64 -8.57
N CYS A 4 8.70 -5.11 -8.02
CA CYS A 4 8.73 -3.86 -7.27
C CYS A 4 9.75 -3.95 -6.11
N ASP A 5 10.56 -2.91 -5.96
CA ASP A 5 11.55 -2.70 -4.90
C ASP A 5 11.22 -1.47 -4.03
N LEU A 6 10.03 -0.90 -4.24
CA LEU A 6 9.57 0.35 -3.61
C LEU A 6 10.52 1.52 -3.91
N CYS A 7 11.05 1.61 -5.13
CA CYS A 7 11.96 2.67 -5.61
C CYS A 7 13.15 2.88 -4.66
N TYR A 8 13.94 1.81 -4.46
CA TYR A 8 15.06 1.83 -3.53
C TYR A 8 16.08 2.94 -3.85
N ASP A 9 16.36 3.14 -5.14
CA ASP A 9 17.23 4.18 -5.68
C ASP A 9 16.73 5.59 -5.35
N TYR A 10 15.43 5.85 -5.45
CA TYR A 10 14.87 7.17 -5.16
C TYR A 10 14.89 7.41 -3.64
N ARG A 11 14.51 6.40 -2.87
CA ARG A 11 14.50 6.49 -1.40
C ARG A 11 15.88 6.63 -0.79
N SER A 12 16.91 6.05 -1.40
CA SER A 12 18.30 6.21 -0.92
C SER A 12 18.79 7.66 -1.08
N GLU A 13 18.19 8.42 -2.01
CA GLU A 13 18.40 9.86 -2.20
C GLU A 13 17.39 10.73 -1.42
N GLY A 14 16.53 10.14 -0.59
CA GLY A 14 15.50 10.85 0.18
C GLY A 14 14.30 11.31 -0.65
N LYS A 15 14.12 10.80 -1.87
CA LYS A 15 12.95 11.06 -2.71
C LYS A 15 11.83 10.04 -2.41
N GLU A 16 10.61 10.43 -2.73
CA GLU A 16 9.45 9.53 -2.65
C GLU A 16 9.46 8.49 -3.77
N PRO A 17 8.81 7.33 -3.59
CA PRO A 17 8.56 6.39 -4.67
C PRO A 17 7.85 7.05 -5.85
N ALA A 18 8.25 6.69 -7.07
CA ALA A 18 7.77 7.35 -8.29
C ALA A 18 6.25 7.31 -8.43
N CYS A 19 5.59 6.20 -8.08
CA CYS A 19 4.13 6.08 -8.14
C CYS A 19 3.41 6.98 -7.13
N VAL A 20 4.01 7.23 -5.96
CA VAL A 20 3.46 8.12 -4.93
C VAL A 20 3.62 9.57 -5.38
N ALA A 21 4.83 9.98 -5.77
CA ALA A 21 5.11 11.32 -6.24
C ALA A 21 4.28 11.72 -7.47
N ALA A 22 4.03 10.76 -8.37
CA ALA A 22 3.27 10.99 -9.59
C ALA A 22 1.75 11.03 -9.38
N CYS A 23 1.22 10.63 -8.22
CA CYS A 23 -0.22 10.50 -8.00
C CYS A 23 -0.91 11.88 -7.93
N PRO A 24 -1.69 12.29 -8.96
CA PRO A 24 -2.26 13.63 -8.99
C PRO A 24 -3.36 13.82 -7.94
N SER A 25 -4.08 12.75 -7.61
CA SER A 25 -5.14 12.74 -6.59
C SER A 25 -4.60 12.63 -5.17
N ARG A 26 -3.30 12.36 -4.99
CA ARG A 26 -2.68 12.07 -3.68
C ARG A 26 -3.37 10.92 -2.94
N ALA A 27 -3.79 9.91 -3.68
CA ALA A 27 -4.43 8.71 -3.14
C ALA A 27 -3.42 7.66 -2.64
N LEU A 28 -2.15 7.78 -3.04
CA LEU A 28 -1.08 6.88 -2.62
C LEU A 28 -0.22 7.59 -1.57
N ASP A 29 0.12 6.86 -0.52
CA ASP A 29 1.00 7.28 0.56
C ASP A 29 2.01 6.16 0.83
N TRP A 30 3.15 6.48 1.45
CA TRP A 30 4.18 5.50 1.78
C TRP A 30 4.85 5.79 3.12
N GLY A 31 5.42 4.75 3.72
CA GLY A 31 6.16 4.88 4.96
C GLY A 31 6.08 3.64 5.84
N PRO A 32 6.46 3.75 7.13
CA PRO A 32 6.32 2.68 8.09
C PRO A 32 4.85 2.22 8.21
N ILE A 33 4.63 0.91 8.13
CA ILE A 33 3.28 0.34 8.07
C ILE A 33 2.42 0.72 9.29
N ASP A 34 3.01 0.79 10.49
CA ASP A 34 2.28 1.17 11.71
C ASP A 34 1.76 2.62 11.65
N LYS A 35 2.48 3.52 10.98
CA LYS A 35 2.05 4.91 10.79
C LYS A 35 0.92 4.99 9.77
N LEU A 36 0.99 4.22 8.69
CA LEU A 36 -0.07 4.14 7.70
C LEU A 36 -1.35 3.54 8.31
N ARG A 37 -1.21 2.48 9.10
CA ARG A 37 -2.31 1.84 9.82
C ARG A 37 -2.98 2.76 10.82
N SER A 38 -2.20 3.48 11.60
CA SER A 38 -2.73 4.49 12.53
C SER A 38 -3.47 5.63 11.81
N LYS A 39 -3.12 5.95 10.56
CA LYS A 39 -3.70 7.07 9.80
C LYS A 39 -4.92 6.64 8.99
N TYR A 40 -4.90 5.45 8.40
CA TYR A 40 -5.87 5.00 7.40
C TYR A 40 -6.67 3.76 7.82
N GLY A 41 -6.32 3.12 8.95
CA GLY A 41 -6.91 1.85 9.40
C GLY A 41 -6.12 0.63 8.95
N ASP A 42 -6.64 -0.56 9.25
CA ASP A 42 -5.91 -1.82 9.08
C ASP A 42 -6.40 -2.68 7.91
N GLU A 43 -7.35 -2.19 7.12
CA GLU A 43 -7.98 -2.96 6.04
C GLU A 43 -6.95 -3.33 4.95
N ASN A 44 -6.85 -4.62 4.67
CA ASN A 44 -5.99 -5.20 3.63
C ASN A 44 -6.54 -6.52 3.06
N ALA A 45 -7.79 -6.84 3.38
CA ALA A 45 -8.51 -8.07 3.07
C ALA A 45 -9.67 -7.79 2.08
N ILE A 46 -9.35 -7.19 0.94
CA ILE A 46 -10.34 -6.95 -0.14
C ILE A 46 -10.18 -7.95 -1.28
N ALA A 47 -11.27 -8.30 -1.96
CA ALA A 47 -11.20 -9.14 -3.14
C ALA A 47 -10.47 -8.43 -4.32
N PRO A 48 -9.66 -9.13 -5.13
CA PRO A 48 -9.37 -10.57 -5.13
C PRO A 48 -8.08 -10.94 -4.39
N LEU A 49 -7.61 -10.13 -3.43
CA LEU A 49 -6.38 -10.42 -2.70
C LEU A 49 -6.54 -11.69 -1.84
N PRO A 50 -5.48 -12.50 -1.68
CA PRO A 50 -5.51 -13.67 -0.81
C PRO A 50 -5.56 -13.25 0.67
N ASP A 51 -5.84 -14.23 1.53
CA ASP A 51 -5.85 -14.02 2.98
C ASP A 51 -4.55 -13.35 3.48
N PRO A 52 -4.64 -12.17 4.13
CA PRO A 52 -3.47 -11.46 4.63
C PRO A 52 -2.63 -12.27 5.62
N SER A 53 -3.19 -13.28 6.29
CA SER A 53 -2.42 -14.17 7.18
C SER A 53 -1.35 -14.99 6.43
N VAL A 54 -1.51 -15.22 5.13
CA VAL A 54 -0.57 -16.00 4.30
C VAL A 54 0.78 -15.31 4.18
N THR A 55 0.79 -14.00 3.90
CA THR A 55 2.04 -13.25 3.64
C THR A 55 2.24 -12.04 4.56
N LYS A 56 1.23 -11.67 5.34
CA LYS A 56 1.22 -10.49 6.23
C LYS A 56 1.66 -9.22 5.49
N PRO A 57 0.94 -8.83 4.42
CA PRO A 57 1.38 -7.74 3.55
C PRO A 57 1.45 -6.41 4.30
N HIS A 58 2.47 -5.61 3.98
CA HIS A 58 2.56 -4.21 4.38
C HIS A 58 1.76 -3.35 3.41
N LEU A 59 0.44 -3.45 3.52
CA LEU A 59 -0.54 -2.77 2.68
C LEU A 59 -1.72 -2.33 3.55
N VAL A 60 -2.27 -1.16 3.24
CA VAL A 60 -3.52 -0.63 3.80
C VAL A 60 -4.35 -0.09 2.65
N ILE A 61 -5.66 -0.35 2.66
CA ILE A 61 -6.56 0.01 1.58
C ILE A 61 -7.79 0.70 2.17
N ALA A 62 -7.99 1.96 1.80
CA ALA A 62 -9.27 2.64 2.01
C ALA A 62 -10.27 2.09 0.98
N ALA A 63 -10.99 1.03 1.35
CA ALA A 63 -11.90 0.33 0.47
C ALA A 63 -13.04 1.24 -0.03
N HIS A 64 -13.41 1.10 -1.31
CA HIS A 64 -14.63 1.74 -1.82
C HIS A 64 -15.86 1.18 -1.10
N ARG A 65 -16.95 1.95 -1.04
CA ARG A 65 -18.21 1.53 -0.40
C ARG A 65 -18.80 0.22 -0.96
N ASP A 66 -18.48 -0.08 -2.21
CA ASP A 66 -18.95 -1.27 -2.94
C ASP A 66 -17.86 -2.35 -3.06
N ALA A 67 -16.73 -2.18 -2.36
CA ALA A 67 -15.67 -3.18 -2.36
C ALA A 67 -16.17 -4.45 -1.67
N GLN A 68 -15.90 -5.60 -2.30
CA GLN A 68 -16.17 -6.89 -1.69
C GLN A 68 -15.04 -7.20 -0.71
N SER A 69 -15.41 -7.60 0.51
CA SER A 69 -14.46 -8.25 1.40
C SER A 69 -13.92 -9.50 0.72
N MET A 70 -12.72 -9.90 1.11
CA MET A 70 -12.29 -11.27 0.86
C MET A 70 -13.39 -12.22 1.35
N GLY A 71 -13.80 -13.15 0.48
CA GLY A 71 -14.81 -14.17 0.79
C GLY A 71 -14.27 -15.32 1.63
#